data_AF-A0A0P0DZH4-F1
#
_entry.id   AF-A0A0P0DZH4-F1
#
_cell.length_a   1.000
_cell.length_b   1.000
_cell.length_c   1.000
_cell.angle_alpha   90.00
_cell.angle_beta   90.00
_cell.angle_gamma   90.00
#
_symmetry.space_group_name_H-M   'P 1'
#
loop_
_entity.id
_entity.type
_entity.pdbx_description
1 polymer ?
#
loop_
_entity_poly.entity_id
_entity_poly.type
_entity_poly.pdbx_seq_one_letter_code
_entity_poly.pdbx_strand_id
1 'polypeptide(L)'
;MALRKPKEPKPAKGSKTSPAKGSEWTAGRGFGQKAVTGALIVAVACGPLALVNATINGRQPQAVAQVAVDAPLTAKEQSAGEYGAAFVAAWLGATRENEGTLATYINPAAVGQLSATEWKYRDLAVVSVEKTDESDLVSVVVAANVEEFDMESESGATVWPRRYFAVTVRVTDAGLSVVGLPAPIAAPAKEDDAVRLAYGQTVLQTSSARQTVEAFLSAYLAGSGEISRYVSPGSEISAITPAPYMTITVTDVKSDVEPSDTPSTGSVVHVLATAEVSSASDQRLTTTYALTLTARDGRWETTSVDLAPLESVEPGADPTPNPSR
;
A
#
# COMPACT_ATOMS: atom_id res chain seq x y z
N MET A 1 -0.95 56.96 -53.52
CA MET A 1 -0.07 58.05 -53.04
C MET A 1 -0.91 59.33 -53.00
N ALA A 2 -0.82 60.26 -52.04
CA ALA A 2 0.06 60.38 -50.88
C ALA A 2 -0.67 61.04 -49.66
N LEU A 3 0.08 61.47 -48.64
CA LEU A 3 -0.36 61.68 -47.24
C LEU A 3 -0.38 63.16 -46.75
N ARG A 4 -1.23 63.42 -45.72
CA ARG A 4 -1.02 64.27 -44.49
C ARG A 4 -1.17 65.83 -44.46
N LYS A 5 -2.03 66.28 -43.50
CA LYS A 5 -1.93 67.45 -42.53
C LYS A 5 -2.04 68.91 -43.11
N PRO A 6 -2.15 70.05 -42.34
CA PRO A 6 -2.05 70.31 -40.86
C PRO A 6 -2.99 71.41 -40.17
N LYS A 7 -2.93 71.50 -38.82
CA LYS A 7 -3.01 72.59 -37.76
C LYS A 7 -3.65 74.05 -37.88
N GLU A 8 -4.39 74.44 -36.79
CA GLU A 8 -4.35 75.67 -35.88
C GLU A 8 -4.88 77.10 -36.27
N PRO A 9 -4.97 78.18 -35.40
CA PRO A 9 -5.16 78.37 -33.91
C PRO A 9 -5.96 79.65 -33.36
N LYS A 10 -6.25 79.71 -32.01
CA LYS A 10 -6.29 80.89 -31.02
C LYS A 10 -7.28 82.11 -31.17
N PRO A 11 -7.49 83.06 -30.19
CA PRO A 11 -6.71 83.52 -28.99
C PRO A 11 -7.49 83.79 -27.64
N ALA A 12 -6.99 84.67 -26.71
CA ALA A 12 -7.38 84.77 -25.27
C ALA A 12 -7.23 86.16 -24.54
N LYS A 13 -7.80 86.31 -23.31
CA LYS A 13 -7.48 87.21 -22.12
C LYS A 13 -8.53 86.95 -20.99
N GLY A 14 -8.50 87.42 -19.71
CA GLY A 14 -7.69 88.38 -18.90
C GLY A 14 -7.76 88.07 -17.35
N SER A 15 -7.78 89.06 -16.42
CA SER A 15 -7.76 88.81 -14.93
C SER A 15 -8.33 89.92 -14.00
N LYS A 16 -8.59 89.63 -12.68
CA LYS A 16 -8.22 90.45 -11.47
C LYS A 16 -8.59 89.90 -10.05
N THR A 17 -7.76 90.33 -9.09
CA THR A 17 -7.54 90.27 -7.60
C THR A 17 -8.65 90.02 -6.51
N SER A 18 -8.23 89.88 -5.24
CA SER A 18 -8.95 89.43 -3.99
C SER A 18 -8.65 90.30 -2.73
N PRO A 19 -9.48 90.29 -1.66
CA PRO A 19 -8.98 90.27 -0.24
C PRO A 19 -9.82 89.42 0.78
N ALA A 20 -9.49 89.44 2.09
CA ALA A 20 -9.83 88.38 3.09
C ALA A 20 -10.29 88.81 4.52
N LYS A 21 -10.67 87.81 5.36
CA LYS A 21 -11.06 87.78 6.83
C LYS A 21 -12.48 88.28 7.21
N GLY A 22 -13.17 87.79 8.25
CA GLY A 22 -12.94 86.65 9.19
C GLY A 22 -13.86 86.67 10.45
N SER A 23 -13.90 85.56 11.23
CA SER A 23 -14.68 85.29 12.48
C SER A 23 -16.22 85.11 12.33
N GLU A 24 -17.00 84.44 13.20
CA GLU A 24 -16.78 83.73 14.48
C GLU A 24 -17.99 82.79 14.81
N TRP A 25 -17.81 81.59 15.41
CA TRP A 25 -18.80 80.95 16.34
C TRP A 25 -18.24 79.67 17.01
N THR A 26 -18.26 79.61 18.34
CA THR A 26 -17.94 78.40 19.14
C THR A 26 -19.02 78.11 20.19
N ALA A 27 -19.82 77.04 20.03
CA ALA A 27 -20.77 76.58 21.07
C ALA A 27 -21.28 75.11 20.93
N GLY A 28 -20.45 74.17 20.43
CA GLY A 28 -20.93 72.84 19.96
C GLY A 28 -20.45 71.57 20.69
N ARG A 29 -19.73 71.65 21.83
CA ARG A 29 -19.01 70.48 22.41
C ARG A 29 -19.75 69.67 23.49
N GLY A 30 -21.06 69.88 23.71
CA GLY A 30 -21.80 69.20 24.78
C GLY A 30 -22.29 67.78 24.49
N PHE A 31 -22.55 67.42 23.22
CA PHE A 31 -23.28 66.18 22.88
C PHE A 31 -22.42 64.96 22.51
N GLY A 32 -21.16 65.15 22.10
CA GLY A 32 -20.33 64.05 21.56
C GLY A 32 -19.93 62.99 22.59
N GLN A 33 -19.82 63.35 23.88
CA GLN A 33 -19.16 62.50 24.87
C GLN A 33 -20.03 61.33 25.39
N LYS A 34 -21.37 61.45 25.32
CA LYS A 34 -22.29 60.37 25.77
C LYS A 34 -22.46 59.25 24.74
N ALA A 35 -22.31 59.55 23.44
CA ALA A 35 -22.42 58.55 22.38
C ALA A 35 -21.26 57.54 22.39
N VAL A 36 -20.04 58.02 22.70
CA VAL A 36 -18.82 57.18 22.72
C VAL A 36 -18.89 56.13 23.84
N THR A 37 -19.36 56.48 25.04
CA THR A 37 -19.45 55.53 26.16
C THR A 37 -20.45 54.40 25.89
N GLY A 38 -21.59 54.69 25.23
CA GLY A 38 -22.58 53.67 24.90
C GLY A 38 -22.05 52.63 23.90
N ALA A 39 -21.35 53.07 22.85
CA ALA A 39 -20.74 52.18 21.86
C ALA A 39 -19.66 51.26 22.47
N LEU A 40 -18.90 51.76 23.44
CA LEU A 40 -17.81 51.02 24.08
C LEU A 40 -18.32 49.86 24.95
N ILE A 41 -19.45 50.05 25.65
CA ILE A 41 -20.08 48.99 26.46
C ILE A 41 -20.62 47.86 25.57
N VAL A 42 -21.23 48.18 24.41
CA VAL A 42 -21.71 47.18 23.44
C VAL A 42 -20.54 46.37 22.87
N ALA A 43 -19.42 47.01 22.53
CA ALA A 43 -18.24 46.32 22.01
C ALA A 43 -17.65 45.31 23.01
N VAL A 44 -17.62 45.64 24.30
CA VAL A 44 -17.14 44.73 25.36
C VAL A 44 -18.08 43.55 25.58
N ALA A 45 -19.40 43.73 25.43
CA ALA A 45 -20.39 42.65 25.58
C ALA A 45 -20.37 41.63 24.42
N CYS A 46 -19.94 42.03 23.22
CA CYS A 46 -19.84 41.12 22.07
C CYS A 46 -18.69 40.09 22.19
N GLY A 47 -17.61 40.41 22.91
CA GLY A 47 -16.46 39.51 23.08
C GLY A 47 -16.80 38.18 23.75
N PRO A 48 -17.43 38.18 24.96
CA PRO A 48 -17.84 36.95 25.64
C PRO A 48 -18.84 36.11 24.83
N LEU A 49 -19.79 36.74 24.14
CA LEU A 49 -20.79 36.02 23.34
C LEU A 49 -20.17 35.37 22.09
N ALA A 50 -19.22 36.03 21.43
CA ALA A 50 -18.45 35.42 20.35
C ALA A 50 -17.62 34.22 20.83
N LEU A 51 -17.01 34.32 22.03
CA LEU A 51 -16.24 33.24 22.64
C LEU A 51 -17.11 32.02 22.99
N VAL A 52 -18.30 32.24 23.58
CA VAL A 52 -19.25 31.16 23.90
C VAL A 52 -19.82 30.51 22.64
N ASN A 53 -20.09 31.28 21.58
CA ASN A 53 -20.50 30.71 20.30
C ASN A 53 -19.38 29.88 19.65
N ALA A 54 -18.12 30.29 19.79
CA ALA A 54 -16.96 29.56 19.29
C ALA A 54 -16.70 28.25 20.06
N THR A 55 -16.98 28.17 21.37
CA THR A 55 -16.81 26.92 22.14
C THR A 55 -17.95 25.93 21.91
N ILE A 56 -19.17 26.40 21.62
CA ILE A 56 -20.33 25.53 21.34
C ILE A 56 -20.29 25.00 19.89
N ASN A 57 -19.97 25.84 18.90
CA ASN A 57 -19.92 25.44 17.48
C ASN A 57 -18.51 25.03 17.00
N GLY A 58 -17.48 25.15 17.84
CA GLY A 58 -16.08 24.85 17.49
C GLY A 58 -15.78 23.37 17.20
N ARG A 59 -16.73 22.47 17.46
CA ARG A 59 -16.69 21.09 16.96
C ARG A 59 -17.30 21.00 15.57
N GLN A 60 -16.65 21.62 14.58
CA GLN A 60 -16.65 20.98 13.27
C GLN A 60 -16.00 19.61 13.47
N PRO A 61 -16.60 18.51 13.01
CA PRO A 61 -15.87 17.25 12.89
C PRO A 61 -14.63 17.58 12.07
N GLN A 62 -13.44 17.33 12.62
CA GLN A 62 -12.26 17.30 11.77
C GLN A 62 -12.56 16.25 10.72
N ALA A 63 -12.60 16.67 9.45
CA ALA A 63 -12.66 15.73 8.36
C ALA A 63 -11.42 14.87 8.51
N VAL A 64 -11.61 13.62 8.95
CA VAL A 64 -10.54 12.63 9.00
C VAL A 64 -9.93 12.68 7.62
N ALA A 65 -8.64 13.01 7.52
CA ALA A 65 -7.96 13.06 6.25
C ALA A 65 -8.10 11.67 5.65
N GLN A 66 -9.01 11.53 4.68
CA GLN A 66 -9.13 10.28 3.95
C GLN A 66 -7.81 10.17 3.21
N VAL A 67 -6.99 9.20 3.65
CA VAL A 67 -5.84 8.76 2.87
C VAL A 67 -6.39 8.51 1.48
N ALA A 68 -5.89 9.26 0.49
CA ALA A 68 -6.27 9.03 -0.88
C ALA A 68 -5.86 7.60 -1.19
N VAL A 69 -6.83 6.72 -1.32
CA VAL A 69 -6.58 5.37 -1.81
C VAL A 69 -6.28 5.55 -3.28
N ASP A 70 -5.04 5.31 -3.68
CA ASP A 70 -4.63 5.37 -5.07
C ASP A 70 -5.59 4.54 -5.91
N ALA A 71 -6.06 5.12 -7.02
CA ALA A 71 -7.03 4.45 -7.88
C ALA A 71 -6.42 3.12 -8.35
N PRO A 72 -7.13 1.98 -8.22
CA PRO A 72 -6.59 0.70 -8.61
C PRO A 72 -6.23 0.71 -10.10
N LEU A 73 -5.08 0.15 -10.44
CA LEU A 73 -4.62 0.03 -11.82
C LEU A 73 -5.70 -0.62 -12.69
N THR A 74 -5.92 -0.06 -13.88
CA THR A 74 -6.73 -0.73 -14.89
C THR A 74 -6.04 -2.01 -15.36
N ALA A 75 -6.80 -2.98 -15.86
CA ALA A 75 -6.25 -4.21 -16.43
C ALA A 75 -5.22 -3.97 -17.56
N LYS A 76 -5.29 -2.79 -18.21
CA LYS A 76 -4.35 -2.37 -19.26
C LYS A 76 -3.04 -1.80 -18.70
N GLU A 77 -3.09 -1.12 -17.58
CA GLU A 77 -1.88 -0.70 -16.86
C GLU A 77 -1.22 -1.91 -16.19
N GLN A 78 -2.01 -2.86 -15.66
CA GLN A 78 -1.50 -4.11 -15.12
C GLN A 78 -0.80 -4.99 -16.19
N SER A 79 -1.27 -4.97 -17.44
CA SER A 79 -0.61 -5.71 -18.53
C SER A 79 0.76 -5.15 -18.93
N ALA A 80 1.11 -3.94 -18.50
CA ALA A 80 2.48 -3.43 -18.60
C ALA A 80 3.48 -4.27 -17.81
N GLY A 81 3.05 -4.93 -16.72
CA GLY A 81 3.90 -5.81 -15.92
C GLY A 81 4.49 -6.96 -16.74
N GLU A 82 3.63 -7.75 -17.38
CA GLU A 82 4.05 -8.86 -18.25
C GLU A 82 4.85 -8.36 -19.45
N TYR A 83 4.44 -7.23 -20.06
CA TYR A 83 5.18 -6.63 -21.18
C TYR A 83 6.60 -6.20 -20.78
N GLY A 84 6.77 -5.65 -19.58
CA GLY A 84 8.07 -5.32 -19.00
C GLY A 84 8.91 -6.56 -18.67
N ALA A 85 8.30 -7.61 -18.10
CA ALA A 85 8.97 -8.87 -17.82
C ALA A 85 9.48 -9.54 -19.11
N ALA A 86 8.62 -9.66 -20.12
CA ALA A 86 8.97 -10.24 -21.42
C ALA A 86 10.03 -9.41 -22.17
N PHE A 87 10.08 -8.09 -21.97
CA PHE A 87 11.17 -7.24 -22.47
C PHE A 87 12.51 -7.50 -21.75
N VAL A 88 12.52 -7.65 -20.42
CA VAL A 88 13.74 -8.01 -19.66
C VAL A 88 14.26 -9.38 -20.08
N ALA A 89 13.37 -10.35 -20.25
CA ALA A 89 13.69 -11.68 -20.79
C ALA A 89 14.33 -11.61 -22.19
N ALA A 90 13.75 -10.81 -23.09
CA ALA A 90 14.28 -10.59 -24.43
C ALA A 90 15.63 -9.87 -24.43
N TRP A 91 15.83 -8.91 -23.53
CA TRP A 91 17.07 -8.14 -23.40
C TRP A 91 18.22 -8.98 -22.83
N LEU A 92 17.98 -9.80 -21.80
CA LEU A 92 18.98 -10.71 -21.23
C LEU A 92 19.38 -11.82 -22.21
N GLY A 93 18.42 -12.34 -22.98
CA GLY A 93 18.66 -13.37 -24.00
C GLY A 93 19.30 -12.86 -25.30
N ALA A 94 19.32 -11.55 -25.54
CA ALA A 94 19.82 -10.98 -26.80
C ALA A 94 21.36 -10.99 -26.89
N THR A 95 21.85 -11.35 -28.07
CA THR A 95 23.29 -11.41 -28.39
C THR A 95 23.60 -10.65 -29.67
N ARG A 96 24.87 -10.35 -29.93
CA ARG A 96 25.32 -9.70 -31.18
C ARG A 96 25.08 -10.54 -32.44
N GLU A 97 24.97 -11.85 -32.32
CA GLU A 97 24.74 -12.77 -33.45
C GLU A 97 23.26 -13.16 -33.61
N ASN A 98 22.49 -13.05 -32.53
CA ASN A 98 21.06 -13.34 -32.50
C ASN A 98 20.36 -12.38 -31.51
N GLU A 99 19.63 -11.41 -32.04
CA GLU A 99 18.85 -10.42 -31.28
C GLU A 99 17.58 -11.03 -30.64
N GLY A 100 17.22 -12.27 -31.01
CA GLY A 100 16.07 -12.99 -30.47
C GLY A 100 14.77 -12.22 -30.63
N THR A 101 14.01 -12.09 -29.54
CA THR A 101 12.75 -11.33 -29.48
C THR A 101 12.93 -9.85 -29.14
N LEU A 102 14.16 -9.35 -28.95
CA LEU A 102 14.41 -7.95 -28.56
C LEU A 102 13.87 -6.96 -29.60
N ALA A 103 13.95 -7.33 -30.88
CA ALA A 103 13.41 -6.57 -32.02
C ALA A 103 11.89 -6.32 -31.96
N THR A 104 11.15 -7.06 -31.12
CA THR A 104 9.71 -6.85 -30.88
C THR A 104 9.44 -5.60 -30.03
N TYR A 105 10.40 -5.17 -29.21
CA TYR A 105 10.23 -4.09 -28.24
C TYR A 105 10.94 -2.79 -28.64
N ILE A 106 12.15 -2.93 -29.20
CA ILE A 106 13.03 -1.81 -29.59
C ILE A 106 13.75 -2.15 -30.89
N ASN A 107 14.28 -1.13 -31.57
CA ASN A 107 15.23 -1.34 -32.66
C ASN A 107 16.60 -1.77 -32.07
N PRO A 108 17.09 -3.00 -32.28
CA PRO A 108 18.34 -3.46 -31.66
C PRO A 108 19.57 -2.72 -32.20
N ALA A 109 19.52 -2.17 -33.43
CA ALA A 109 20.57 -1.31 -33.96
C ALA A 109 20.71 0.04 -33.24
N ALA A 110 19.76 0.41 -32.39
CA ALA A 110 19.86 1.56 -31.47
C ALA A 110 20.44 1.18 -30.09
N VAL A 111 20.68 -0.11 -29.82
CA VAL A 111 21.33 -0.60 -28.61
C VAL A 111 22.84 -0.53 -28.80
N GLY A 112 23.53 0.27 -27.98
CA GLY A 112 24.96 0.54 -28.17
C GLY A 112 25.87 -0.70 -28.07
N GLN A 113 25.48 -1.69 -27.27
CA GLN A 113 26.20 -2.96 -27.15
C GLN A 113 25.24 -4.08 -26.72
N LEU A 114 25.32 -5.23 -27.40
CA LEU A 114 24.77 -6.51 -26.96
C LEU A 114 25.89 -7.46 -26.53
N SER A 115 25.55 -8.47 -25.73
CA SER A 115 26.50 -9.48 -25.26
C SER A 115 27.00 -10.39 -26.40
N ALA A 116 28.15 -11.03 -26.19
CA ALA A 116 28.62 -12.10 -27.09
C ALA A 116 27.85 -13.41 -26.89
N THR A 117 27.51 -13.72 -25.63
CA THR A 117 26.69 -14.84 -25.19
C THR A 117 25.46 -14.31 -24.48
N GLU A 118 24.36 -15.06 -24.44
CA GLU A 118 23.20 -14.70 -23.64
C GLU A 118 23.55 -14.63 -22.14
N TRP A 119 22.84 -13.78 -21.40
CA TRP A 119 22.81 -13.86 -19.94
C TRP A 119 21.82 -14.96 -19.55
N LYS A 120 22.28 -16.04 -18.92
CA LYS A 120 21.35 -17.06 -18.43
C LYS A 120 20.56 -16.50 -17.25
N TYR A 121 19.25 -16.71 -17.25
CA TYR A 121 18.37 -16.29 -16.17
C TYR A 121 17.29 -17.33 -15.90
N ARG A 122 16.67 -17.25 -14.72
CA ARG A 122 15.49 -18.03 -14.31
C ARG A 122 14.66 -17.25 -13.28
N ASP A 123 13.53 -17.80 -12.87
CA ASP A 123 12.69 -17.28 -11.78
C ASP A 123 12.26 -15.81 -11.96
N LEU A 124 11.97 -15.45 -13.22
CA LEU A 124 11.52 -14.13 -13.65
C LEU A 124 10.15 -13.80 -13.01
N ALA A 125 10.01 -12.61 -12.44
CA ALA A 125 8.77 -12.16 -11.82
C ALA A 125 8.61 -10.63 -11.89
N VAL A 126 7.37 -10.17 -12.05
CA VAL A 126 7.01 -8.76 -11.82
C VAL A 126 6.97 -8.51 -10.31
N VAL A 127 7.65 -7.45 -9.85
CA VAL A 127 7.79 -7.08 -8.44
C VAL A 127 6.83 -5.95 -8.09
N SER A 128 6.77 -4.91 -8.94
CA SER A 128 5.77 -3.85 -8.84
C SER A 128 5.36 -3.34 -10.21
N VAL A 129 4.16 -2.76 -10.27
CA VAL A 129 3.62 -2.01 -11.40
C VAL A 129 3.06 -0.73 -10.79
N GLU A 130 3.62 0.41 -11.16
CA GLU A 130 3.31 1.71 -10.56
C GLU A 130 3.07 2.72 -11.67
N LYS A 131 1.88 3.33 -11.70
CA LYS A 131 1.60 4.41 -12.64
C LYS A 131 2.27 5.69 -12.17
N THR A 132 2.94 6.40 -13.07
CA THR A 132 3.36 7.79 -12.78
C THR A 132 2.18 8.73 -13.04
N ASP A 133 1.79 9.49 -12.02
CA ASP A 133 0.65 10.40 -12.08
C ASP A 133 0.68 11.34 -13.30
N GLU A 134 -0.52 11.67 -13.78
CA GLU A 134 -0.77 12.55 -14.94
C GLU A 134 -0.14 12.09 -16.28
N SER A 135 0.48 10.90 -16.32
CA SER A 135 1.16 10.38 -17.51
C SER A 135 0.54 9.08 -18.07
N ASP A 136 0.92 8.75 -19.30
CA ASP A 136 0.68 7.44 -19.92
C ASP A 136 1.85 6.47 -19.66
N LEU A 137 2.67 6.72 -18.62
CA LEU A 137 3.82 5.91 -18.25
C LEU A 137 3.57 5.08 -17.00
N VAL A 138 3.98 3.83 -17.07
CA VAL A 138 3.95 2.86 -15.97
C VAL A 138 5.39 2.38 -15.73
N SER A 139 5.84 2.55 -14.49
CA SER A 139 7.06 1.95 -13.96
C SER A 139 6.79 0.49 -13.64
N VAL A 140 7.64 -0.40 -14.11
CA VAL A 140 7.57 -1.84 -13.86
C VAL A 140 8.91 -2.28 -13.29
N VAL A 141 8.90 -2.87 -12.10
CA VAL A 141 10.08 -3.53 -11.55
C VAL A 141 9.98 -5.03 -11.83
N VAL A 142 11.02 -5.60 -12.43
CA VAL A 142 11.13 -7.03 -12.75
C VAL A 142 12.31 -7.61 -12.00
N ALA A 143 12.13 -8.78 -11.38
CA ALA A 143 13.21 -9.55 -10.78
C ALA A 143 13.54 -10.80 -11.59
N ALA A 144 14.80 -11.20 -11.63
CA ALA A 144 15.26 -12.48 -12.18
C ALA A 144 16.46 -13.00 -11.37
N ASN A 145 16.60 -14.32 -11.26
CA ASN A 145 17.84 -14.94 -10.82
C ASN A 145 18.76 -15.07 -12.04
N VAL A 146 19.87 -14.32 -12.07
CA VAL A 146 20.79 -14.23 -13.22
C VAL A 146 22.05 -15.02 -12.91
N GLU A 147 22.56 -15.81 -13.88
CA GLU A 147 23.83 -16.51 -13.71
C GLU A 147 25.00 -15.52 -13.80
N GLU A 148 25.80 -15.46 -12.75
CA GLU A 148 26.95 -14.58 -12.64
C GLU A 148 28.16 -15.37 -12.15
N PHE A 149 29.36 -14.91 -12.52
CA PHE A 149 30.60 -15.48 -12.00
C PHE A 149 30.78 -15.09 -10.53
N ASP A 150 31.07 -16.06 -9.67
CA ASP A 150 31.38 -15.79 -8.27
C ASP A 150 32.80 -15.21 -8.17
N MET A 151 32.88 -13.89 -7.97
CA MET A 151 34.15 -13.18 -7.86
C MET A 151 34.97 -13.55 -6.61
N GLU A 152 34.37 -14.24 -5.63
CA GLU A 152 35.06 -14.75 -4.44
C GLU A 152 35.49 -16.22 -4.61
N SER A 153 35.11 -16.88 -5.72
CA SER A 153 35.41 -18.29 -5.98
C SER A 153 36.76 -18.53 -6.66
N GLU A 154 37.67 -19.21 -5.97
CA GLU A 154 38.95 -19.67 -6.56
C GLU A 154 38.76 -20.73 -7.66
N SER A 155 37.62 -21.44 -7.68
CA SER A 155 37.33 -22.48 -8.69
C SER A 155 36.55 -21.96 -9.91
N GLY A 156 36.18 -20.67 -9.91
CA GLY A 156 35.38 -20.05 -10.97
C GLY A 156 33.96 -20.57 -11.06
N ALA A 157 33.33 -20.83 -9.91
CA ALA A 157 31.92 -21.21 -9.83
C ALA A 157 30.99 -20.08 -10.33
N THR A 158 29.75 -20.44 -10.70
CA THR A 158 28.67 -19.47 -10.93
C THR A 158 27.69 -19.44 -9.77
N VAL A 159 27.18 -18.24 -9.50
CA VAL A 159 26.11 -17.95 -8.54
C VAL A 159 24.88 -17.45 -9.30
N TRP A 160 23.72 -17.50 -8.63
CA TRP A 160 22.43 -17.07 -9.21
C TRP A 160 21.78 -15.97 -8.36
N PRO A 161 22.42 -14.79 -8.17
CA PRO A 161 21.84 -13.69 -7.42
C PRO A 161 20.52 -13.20 -8.04
N ARG A 162 19.59 -12.79 -7.17
CA ARG A 162 18.34 -12.15 -7.61
C ARG A 162 18.59 -10.68 -7.92
N ARG A 163 18.53 -10.34 -9.21
CA ARG A 163 18.68 -8.98 -9.75
C ARG A 163 17.32 -8.35 -10.01
N TYR A 164 17.28 -7.02 -9.96
CA TYR A 164 16.07 -6.22 -10.12
C TYR A 164 16.31 -5.19 -11.23
N PHE A 165 15.33 -5.02 -12.10
CA PHE A 165 15.40 -4.17 -13.28
C PHE A 165 14.16 -3.27 -13.34
N ALA A 166 14.36 -1.96 -13.43
CA ALA A 166 13.30 -1.01 -13.72
C ALA A 166 13.10 -0.92 -15.24
N VAL A 167 11.84 -0.95 -15.68
CA VAL A 167 11.39 -0.77 -17.06
C VAL A 167 10.28 0.27 -17.08
N THR A 168 10.41 1.29 -17.94
CA THR A 168 9.31 2.24 -18.18
C THR A 168 8.53 1.81 -19.41
N VAL A 169 7.25 1.47 -19.21
CA VAL A 169 6.31 1.10 -20.28
C VAL A 169 5.32 2.25 -20.48
N ARG A 170 5.19 2.71 -21.72
CA ARG A 170 4.13 3.62 -22.16
C ARG A 170 2.88 2.81 -22.50
N VAL A 171 1.74 3.20 -21.93
CA VAL A 171 0.44 2.52 -22.02
C VAL A 171 -0.57 3.44 -22.68
N THR A 172 -0.91 3.18 -23.95
CA THR A 172 -1.83 4.03 -24.73
C THR A 172 -2.99 3.22 -25.31
N ASP A 173 -4.03 3.89 -25.80
CA ASP A 173 -5.13 3.22 -26.53
C ASP A 173 -4.65 2.35 -27.69
N ALA A 174 -3.60 2.77 -28.40
CA ALA A 174 -3.00 2.00 -29.51
C ALA A 174 -2.20 0.76 -29.07
N GLY A 175 -1.72 0.69 -27.82
CA GLY A 175 -0.92 -0.44 -27.33
C GLY A 175 0.12 -0.07 -26.27
N LEU A 176 1.05 -1.00 -26.05
CA LEU A 176 2.18 -0.89 -25.13
C LEU A 176 3.48 -0.65 -25.91
N SER A 177 4.38 0.16 -25.37
CA SER A 177 5.75 0.32 -25.88
C SER A 177 6.72 0.64 -24.76
N VAL A 178 7.98 0.18 -24.84
CA VAL A 178 9.01 0.55 -23.86
C VAL A 178 9.62 1.92 -24.19
N VAL A 179 9.98 2.68 -23.16
CA VAL A 179 10.57 4.03 -23.31
C VAL A 179 12.11 3.98 -23.36
N GLY A 180 12.72 2.91 -22.83
CA GLY A 180 14.17 2.71 -22.79
C GLY A 180 14.55 1.27 -22.48
N LEU A 181 15.86 1.01 -22.37
CA LEU A 181 16.40 -0.29 -21.94
C LEU A 181 16.13 -0.53 -20.43
N PRO A 182 16.13 -1.80 -19.97
CA PRO A 182 16.02 -2.10 -18.55
C PRO A 182 17.21 -1.53 -17.78
N ALA A 183 16.94 -0.91 -16.63
CA ALA A 183 17.96 -0.36 -15.75
C ALA A 183 18.10 -1.23 -14.49
N PRO A 184 19.29 -1.78 -14.18
CA PRO A 184 19.51 -2.47 -12.91
C PRO A 184 19.29 -1.52 -11.73
N ILE A 185 18.54 -1.97 -10.72
CA ILE A 185 18.26 -1.23 -9.49
C ILE A 185 18.62 -2.05 -8.25
N ALA A 186 18.64 -1.39 -7.08
CA ALA A 186 18.76 -2.08 -5.80
C ALA A 186 17.56 -3.03 -5.57
N ALA A 187 17.78 -4.09 -4.80
CA ALA A 187 16.67 -4.91 -4.30
C ALA A 187 15.75 -4.06 -3.39
N PRO A 188 14.44 -4.36 -3.36
CA PRO A 188 13.55 -3.84 -2.34
C PRO A 188 14.13 -4.07 -0.94
N ALA A 189 13.95 -3.08 -0.05
CA ALA A 189 14.44 -3.20 1.32
C ALA A 189 13.79 -4.41 2.00
N LYS A 190 14.62 -5.22 2.67
CA LYS A 190 14.16 -6.28 3.56
C LYS A 190 14.02 -5.68 4.95
N GLU A 191 12.83 -5.78 5.54
CA GLU A 191 12.64 -5.55 6.96
C GLU A 191 13.09 -6.80 7.72
N ASP A 192 13.92 -6.61 8.75
CA ASP A 192 14.42 -7.68 9.62
C ASP A 192 13.61 -7.81 10.93
N ASP A 193 12.76 -6.82 11.22
CA ASP A 193 11.87 -6.84 12.38
C ASP A 193 10.72 -7.83 12.16
N ALA A 194 10.60 -8.81 13.07
CA ALA A 194 9.54 -9.79 13.01
C ALA A 194 8.19 -9.20 13.48
N VAL A 195 7.17 -9.30 12.64
CA VAL A 195 5.77 -8.99 13.00
C VAL A 195 5.39 -9.78 14.25
N ARG A 196 4.97 -9.08 15.31
CA ARG A 196 4.51 -9.73 16.55
C ARG A 196 3.11 -10.28 16.32
N LEU A 197 2.94 -11.59 16.49
CA LEU A 197 1.63 -12.24 16.38
C LEU A 197 0.93 -12.31 17.74
N ALA A 198 -0.40 -12.39 17.75
CA ALA A 198 -1.21 -12.38 18.98
C ALA A 198 -1.25 -13.71 19.76
N TYR A 199 -0.68 -14.78 19.21
CA TYR A 199 -0.78 -16.15 19.75
C TYR A 199 0.12 -16.38 20.98
N GLY A 200 -0.28 -15.82 22.12
CA GLY A 200 0.48 -15.82 23.37
C GLY A 200 0.35 -17.09 24.24
N GLN A 201 -0.67 -17.92 24.03
CA GLN A 201 -0.91 -19.14 24.83
C GLN A 201 -0.49 -20.41 24.07
N THR A 202 0.05 -21.41 24.78
CA THR A 202 0.42 -22.71 24.21
C THR A 202 -0.69 -23.73 24.43
N VAL A 203 -1.28 -24.27 23.36
CA VAL A 203 -2.40 -25.22 23.46
C VAL A 203 -1.87 -26.63 23.76
N LEU A 204 -2.30 -27.19 24.89
CA LEU A 204 -1.91 -28.52 25.36
C LEU A 204 -2.36 -29.63 24.38
N GLN A 205 -1.53 -30.68 24.23
CA GLN A 205 -1.84 -31.87 23.42
C GLN A 205 -3.13 -32.58 23.84
N THR A 206 -3.51 -32.49 25.11
CA THR A 206 -4.75 -33.07 25.64
C THR A 206 -5.99 -32.23 25.36
N SER A 207 -5.83 -30.98 24.89
CA SER A 207 -6.98 -30.10 24.65
C SER A 207 -7.78 -30.52 23.43
N SER A 208 -9.10 -30.48 23.57
CA SER A 208 -10.10 -30.64 22.52
C SER A 208 -9.89 -29.68 21.34
N ALA A 209 -9.37 -28.46 21.57
CA ALA A 209 -9.05 -27.51 20.51
C ALA A 209 -7.90 -28.03 19.63
N ARG A 210 -6.82 -28.52 20.25
CA ARG A 210 -5.68 -29.10 19.52
C ARG A 210 -6.05 -30.40 18.80
N GLN A 211 -6.84 -31.27 19.43
CA GLN A 211 -7.37 -32.47 18.77
C GLN A 211 -8.24 -32.13 17.54
N THR A 212 -9.00 -31.04 17.61
CA THR A 212 -9.78 -30.53 16.47
C THR A 212 -8.87 -30.05 15.35
N VAL A 213 -7.82 -29.28 15.66
CA VAL A 213 -6.80 -28.83 14.70
C VAL A 213 -6.09 -30.01 14.02
N GLU A 214 -5.64 -31.00 14.81
CA GLU A 214 -4.94 -32.19 14.33
C GLU A 214 -5.82 -33.02 13.37
N ALA A 215 -7.08 -33.23 13.73
CA ALA A 215 -8.02 -33.97 12.89
C ALA A 215 -8.46 -33.17 11.64
N PHE A 216 -8.66 -31.86 11.79
CA PHE A 216 -8.94 -30.94 10.68
C PHE A 216 -7.80 -30.96 9.65
N LEU A 217 -6.56 -30.71 10.07
CA LEU A 217 -5.40 -30.68 9.17
C LEU A 217 -5.18 -32.06 8.51
N SER A 218 -5.37 -33.15 9.24
CA SER A 218 -5.31 -34.52 8.70
C SER A 218 -6.29 -34.75 7.54
N ALA A 219 -7.53 -34.28 7.68
CA ALA A 219 -8.54 -34.36 6.62
C ALA A 219 -8.28 -33.36 5.48
N TYR A 220 -7.86 -32.13 5.81
CA TYR A 220 -7.64 -31.04 4.85
C TYR A 220 -6.42 -31.26 3.93
N LEU A 221 -5.34 -31.83 4.46
CA LEU A 221 -4.03 -31.91 3.78
C LEU A 221 -3.62 -33.32 3.32
N ALA A 222 -4.11 -34.37 3.97
CA ALA A 222 -3.83 -35.77 3.60
C ALA A 222 -5.08 -36.56 3.19
N GLY A 223 -6.26 -35.92 3.15
CA GLY A 223 -7.53 -36.62 2.87
C GLY A 223 -7.88 -37.68 3.92
N SER A 224 -7.29 -37.61 5.11
CA SER A 224 -7.46 -38.60 6.16
C SER A 224 -8.75 -38.36 6.94
N GLY A 225 -9.83 -38.99 6.48
CA GLY A 225 -11.16 -38.88 7.08
C GLY A 225 -12.01 -37.74 6.51
N GLU A 226 -13.21 -37.59 7.06
CA GLU A 226 -14.23 -36.66 6.56
C GLU A 226 -14.07 -35.26 7.14
N ILE A 227 -13.57 -34.30 6.34
CA ILE A 227 -13.35 -32.90 6.78
C ILE A 227 -14.62 -32.23 7.33
N SER A 228 -15.80 -32.63 6.81
CA SER A 228 -17.13 -32.17 7.24
C SER A 228 -17.44 -32.40 8.73
N ARG A 229 -16.66 -33.23 9.43
CA ARG A 229 -16.78 -33.48 10.88
C ARG A 229 -16.08 -32.43 11.75
N TYR A 230 -15.12 -31.71 11.16
CA TYR A 230 -14.22 -30.80 11.86
C TYR A 230 -14.47 -29.34 11.51
N VAL A 231 -15.20 -29.05 10.43
CA VAL A 231 -15.58 -27.68 10.03
C VAL A 231 -16.98 -27.30 10.53
N SER A 232 -17.21 -26.01 10.73
CA SER A 232 -18.53 -25.51 11.11
C SER A 232 -19.56 -25.62 9.96
N PRO A 233 -20.84 -25.88 10.27
CA PRO A 233 -21.91 -25.86 9.27
C PRO A 233 -21.95 -24.53 8.50
N GLY A 234 -21.94 -24.61 7.17
CA GLY A 234 -21.94 -23.43 6.29
C GLY A 234 -20.56 -22.81 6.03
N SER A 235 -19.47 -23.38 6.57
CA SER A 235 -18.11 -23.03 6.15
C SER A 235 -17.86 -23.47 4.70
N GLU A 236 -17.13 -22.67 3.94
CA GLU A 236 -16.73 -22.96 2.54
C GLU A 236 -15.44 -23.80 2.45
N ILE A 237 -14.88 -24.24 3.58
CA ILE A 237 -13.65 -25.05 3.60
C ILE A 237 -13.90 -26.43 2.97
N SER A 238 -13.08 -26.77 1.97
CA SER A 238 -13.00 -28.09 1.34
C SER A 238 -11.59 -28.67 1.45
N ALA A 239 -11.44 -29.99 1.51
CA ALA A 239 -10.13 -30.64 1.54
C ALA A 239 -9.38 -30.46 0.22
N ILE A 240 -8.05 -30.27 0.28
CA ILE A 240 -7.23 -30.11 -0.92
C ILE A 240 -7.27 -31.41 -1.74
N THR A 241 -7.67 -31.31 -3.01
CA THR A 241 -7.89 -32.46 -3.89
C THR A 241 -7.10 -32.30 -5.20
N PRO A 242 -6.21 -33.25 -5.57
CA PRO A 242 -5.79 -34.41 -4.77
C PRO A 242 -5.02 -34.00 -3.51
N ALA A 243 -5.00 -34.87 -2.49
CA ALA A 243 -4.29 -34.61 -1.25
C ALA A 243 -2.77 -34.45 -1.51
N PRO A 244 -2.15 -33.32 -1.16
CA PRO A 244 -0.73 -33.06 -1.44
C PRO A 244 0.25 -33.87 -0.58
N TYR A 245 -0.20 -34.35 0.59
CA TYR A 245 0.65 -35.03 1.57
C TYR A 245 0.08 -36.41 1.96
N MET A 246 0.95 -37.32 2.38
CA MET A 246 0.57 -38.63 2.93
C MET A 246 0.60 -38.67 4.46
N THR A 247 1.44 -37.86 5.10
CA THR A 247 1.54 -37.80 6.57
C THR A 247 1.57 -36.35 7.05
N ILE A 248 0.96 -36.09 8.20
CA ILE A 248 0.99 -34.81 8.90
C ILE A 248 1.25 -35.09 10.38
N THR A 249 2.13 -34.30 10.99
CA THR A 249 2.40 -34.28 12.43
C THR A 249 2.29 -32.83 12.90
N VAL A 250 1.26 -32.49 13.67
CA VAL A 250 1.16 -31.16 14.29
C VAL A 250 2.13 -31.10 15.47
N THR A 251 3.18 -30.30 15.35
CA THR A 251 4.25 -30.20 16.35
C THR A 251 3.90 -29.18 17.42
N ASP A 252 3.44 -27.98 17.02
CA ASP A 252 3.06 -26.89 17.93
C ASP A 252 1.68 -26.32 17.59
N VAL A 253 0.97 -25.84 18.61
CA VAL A 253 -0.28 -25.08 18.44
C VAL A 253 -0.29 -23.98 19.49
N LYS A 254 -0.34 -22.73 19.03
CA LYS A 254 -0.53 -21.56 19.89
C LYS A 254 -1.89 -20.93 19.66
N SER A 255 -2.36 -20.16 20.64
CA SER A 255 -3.66 -19.49 20.60
C SER A 255 -3.57 -18.06 21.14
N ASP A 256 -4.50 -17.21 20.72
CA ASP A 256 -4.67 -15.85 21.25
C ASP A 256 -5.19 -15.88 22.70
N VAL A 257 -6.14 -16.78 22.99
CA VAL A 257 -6.70 -17.03 24.32
C VAL A 257 -6.65 -18.52 24.67
N GLU A 258 -6.56 -18.85 25.95
CA GLU A 258 -6.53 -20.24 26.42
C GLU A 258 -7.85 -20.96 26.08
N PRO A 259 -7.84 -22.03 25.25
CA PRO A 259 -9.06 -22.69 24.82
C PRO A 259 -9.64 -23.59 25.91
N SER A 260 -10.94 -23.44 26.18
CA SER A 260 -11.66 -24.34 27.09
C SER A 260 -11.89 -25.71 26.46
N ASP A 261 -11.78 -26.77 27.27
CA ASP A 261 -12.20 -28.14 26.89
C ASP A 261 -13.70 -28.41 27.05
N THR A 262 -14.45 -27.45 27.59
CA THR A 262 -15.92 -27.44 27.59
C THR A 262 -16.40 -26.06 27.13
N PRO A 263 -16.15 -25.68 25.87
CA PRO A 263 -16.43 -24.34 25.39
C PRO A 263 -17.94 -24.10 25.22
N SER A 264 -18.37 -22.88 25.51
CA SER A 264 -19.75 -22.47 25.26
C SER A 264 -20.00 -22.31 23.77
N THR A 265 -21.21 -22.64 23.28
CA THR A 265 -21.58 -22.38 21.89
C THR A 265 -21.39 -20.91 21.55
N GLY A 266 -20.65 -20.62 20.48
CA GLY A 266 -20.27 -19.27 20.06
C GLY A 266 -18.96 -18.74 20.67
N SER A 267 -18.28 -19.47 21.55
CA SER A 267 -16.88 -19.16 21.89
C SER A 267 -16.00 -19.27 20.65
N VAL A 268 -15.03 -18.36 20.51
CA VAL A 268 -14.06 -18.32 19.41
C VAL A 268 -12.65 -18.35 19.99
N VAL A 269 -11.73 -19.02 19.29
CA VAL A 269 -10.29 -18.95 19.54
C VAL A 269 -9.56 -18.93 18.20
N HIS A 270 -8.54 -18.08 18.08
CA HIS A 270 -7.65 -18.04 16.92
C HIS A 270 -6.39 -18.83 17.24
N VAL A 271 -6.03 -19.78 16.38
CA VAL A 271 -4.87 -20.66 16.60
C VAL A 271 -3.85 -20.56 15.48
N LEU A 272 -2.57 -20.69 15.83
CA LEU A 272 -1.46 -20.84 14.92
C LEU A 272 -0.86 -22.23 15.11
N ALA A 273 -1.14 -23.12 14.17
CA ALA A 273 -0.67 -24.49 14.18
C ALA A 273 0.59 -24.65 13.32
N THR A 274 1.64 -25.23 13.86
CA THR A 274 2.84 -25.64 13.11
C THR A 274 2.79 -27.14 12.90
N ALA A 275 2.98 -27.60 11.67
CA ALA A 275 2.96 -29.01 11.30
C ALA A 275 4.14 -29.39 10.40
N GLU A 276 4.62 -30.60 10.58
CA GLU A 276 5.52 -31.28 9.64
C GLU A 276 4.69 -32.17 8.71
N VAL A 277 4.94 -32.11 7.41
CA VAL A 277 4.21 -32.89 6.40
C VAL A 277 5.17 -33.62 5.46
N SER A 278 4.74 -34.76 4.93
CA SER A 278 5.50 -35.50 3.90
C SER A 278 4.65 -35.89 2.70
N SER A 279 5.24 -35.83 1.49
CA SER A 279 4.61 -36.28 0.25
C SER A 279 4.82 -37.77 0.00
N ALA A 280 4.14 -38.33 -1.01
CA ALA A 280 4.33 -39.72 -1.45
C ALA A 280 5.76 -40.03 -1.95
N SER A 281 6.58 -39.00 -2.19
CA SER A 281 7.99 -39.10 -2.60
C SER A 281 8.97 -38.85 -1.44
N ASP A 282 8.51 -38.93 -0.18
CA ASP A 282 9.25 -38.61 1.05
C ASP A 282 9.88 -37.20 1.07
N GLN A 283 9.29 -36.26 0.32
CA GLN A 283 9.65 -34.85 0.43
C GLN A 283 8.99 -34.28 1.68
N ARG A 284 9.78 -33.67 2.57
CA ARG A 284 9.32 -33.16 3.86
C ARG A 284 9.47 -31.66 3.96
N LEU A 285 8.49 -31.00 4.58
CA LEU A 285 8.52 -29.58 4.87
C LEU A 285 7.74 -29.26 6.15
N THR A 286 8.07 -28.13 6.77
CA THR A 286 7.29 -27.53 7.85
C THR A 286 6.33 -26.49 7.27
N THR A 287 5.12 -26.44 7.80
CA THR A 287 4.05 -25.54 7.36
C THR A 287 3.31 -24.98 8.56
N THR A 288 2.71 -23.80 8.40
CA THR A 288 2.00 -23.09 9.47
C THR A 288 0.61 -22.70 8.99
N TYR A 289 -0.40 -22.91 9.82
CA TYR A 289 -1.79 -22.54 9.55
C TYR A 289 -2.31 -21.62 10.65
N ALA A 290 -2.76 -20.42 10.25
CA ALA A 290 -3.67 -19.63 11.05
C ALA A 290 -5.09 -20.19 10.82
N LEU A 291 -5.80 -20.53 11.91
CA LEU A 291 -7.15 -21.07 11.86
C LEU A 291 -8.01 -20.36 12.90
N THR A 292 -9.27 -20.11 12.56
CA THR A 292 -10.27 -19.74 13.57
C THR A 292 -11.09 -20.97 13.92
N LEU A 293 -11.23 -21.23 15.23
CA LEU A 293 -12.12 -22.25 15.76
C LEU A 293 -13.30 -21.58 16.44
N THR A 294 -14.52 -22.04 16.13
CA THR A 294 -15.75 -21.64 16.82
C THR A 294 -16.36 -22.86 17.50
N ALA A 295 -16.77 -22.69 18.75
CA ALA A 295 -17.39 -23.75 19.52
C ALA A 295 -18.89 -23.89 19.22
N ARG A 296 -19.34 -25.14 19.14
CA ARG A 296 -20.76 -25.49 18.99
C ARG A 296 -21.03 -26.80 19.72
N ASP A 297 -22.09 -26.80 20.54
CA ASP A 297 -22.56 -27.97 21.28
C ASP A 297 -21.48 -28.62 22.17
N GLY A 298 -20.60 -27.78 22.76
CA GLY A 298 -19.52 -28.22 23.65
C GLY A 298 -18.26 -28.77 22.94
N ARG A 299 -18.14 -28.64 21.62
CA ARG A 299 -16.93 -28.99 20.86
C ARG A 299 -16.48 -27.85 19.95
N TRP A 300 -15.19 -27.82 19.64
CA TRP A 300 -14.62 -26.91 18.66
C TRP A 300 -14.90 -27.39 17.23
N GLU A 301 -15.07 -26.43 16.32
CA GLU A 301 -15.17 -26.61 14.86
C GLU A 301 -14.30 -25.54 14.19
N THR A 302 -13.55 -25.88 13.15
CA THR A 302 -12.83 -24.92 12.31
C THR A 302 -13.81 -24.11 11.46
N THR A 303 -13.81 -22.80 11.60
CA THR A 303 -14.64 -21.89 10.80
C THR A 303 -13.91 -21.37 9.56
N SER A 304 -12.63 -21.03 9.69
CA SER A 304 -11.79 -20.52 8.61
C SER A 304 -10.37 -21.12 8.63
N VAL A 305 -9.76 -21.14 7.44
CA VAL A 305 -8.30 -21.15 7.28
C VAL A 305 -7.92 -19.72 6.92
N ASP A 306 -7.22 -19.04 7.82
CA ASP A 306 -7.00 -17.60 7.73
C ASP A 306 -5.78 -17.32 6.82
N LEU A 307 -5.97 -16.43 5.84
CA LEU A 307 -4.93 -16.08 4.85
C LEU A 307 -3.80 -15.21 5.44
N ALA A 308 -4.03 -14.63 6.61
CA ALA A 308 -3.04 -13.88 7.37
C ALA A 308 -3.15 -14.27 8.87
N PRO A 309 -2.03 -14.39 9.59
CA PRO A 309 -2.04 -14.61 11.03
C PRO A 309 -2.53 -13.37 11.78
N LEU A 310 -3.08 -13.56 12.98
CA LEU A 310 -3.51 -12.46 13.84
C LEU A 310 -2.29 -11.72 14.40
N GLU A 311 -2.17 -10.42 14.10
CA GLU A 311 -1.13 -9.54 14.61
C GLU A 311 -1.42 -9.07 16.05
N SER A 312 -0.38 -8.85 16.83
CA SER A 312 -0.46 -8.21 18.14
C SER A 312 -0.63 -6.70 17.98
N VAL A 313 -1.72 -6.15 18.53
CA VAL A 313 -1.86 -4.70 18.70
C VAL A 313 -0.97 -4.24 19.85
N GLU A 314 0.02 -3.37 19.60
CA GLU A 314 0.77 -2.72 20.68
C GLU A 314 -0.14 -1.79 21.50
N PRO A 315 -0.18 -1.93 22.84
CA PRO A 315 -0.87 -0.96 23.69
C PRO A 315 -0.08 0.36 23.77
N GLY A 316 -0.40 1.31 22.89
CA GLY A 316 -0.03 2.72 23.09
C GLY A 316 0.82 3.36 21.99
N ALA A 317 0.21 3.66 20.85
CA ALA A 317 0.55 4.85 20.07
C ALA A 317 -0.50 5.93 20.34
N ASP A 318 -0.46 6.54 21.54
CA ASP A 318 -1.19 7.79 21.78
C ASP A 318 -0.70 8.83 20.74
N PRO A 319 -1.59 9.47 19.96
CA PRO A 319 -1.17 10.44 18.97
C PRO A 319 -0.58 11.66 19.67
N THR A 320 0.74 11.80 19.60
CA THR A 320 1.47 12.96 20.15
C THR A 320 0.87 14.24 19.57
N PRO A 321 0.30 15.15 20.39
CA PRO A 321 -0.29 16.38 19.86
C PRO A 321 0.82 17.27 19.29
N ASN A 322 0.86 17.36 17.96
CA ASN A 322 1.86 18.14 17.24
C ASN A 322 1.74 19.63 17.62
N PRO A 323 2.79 20.29 18.15
CA PRO A 323 2.71 21.68 18.52
C PRO A 323 2.54 22.59 17.29
N SER A 324 1.40 23.28 17.22
CA SER A 324 1.08 24.21 16.13
C SER A 324 2.10 25.35 16.01
N ARG A 325 2.38 25.75 14.76
CA ARG A 325 3.13 26.95 14.41
C ARG A 325 2.19 27.98 13.76
#